data_AF-A0A0C9YF40-F1
#
_entry.id   AF-A0A0C9YF40-F1
#
_cell.length_a   1.000
_cell.length_b   1.000
_cell.length_c   1.000
_cell.angle_alpha   90.00
_cell.angle_beta   90.00
_cell.angle_gamma   90.00
#
_symmetry.space_group_name_H-M   'P 1'
#
loop_
_entity.id
_entity.type
_entity.pdbx_description
1 polymer ?
#
loop_
_entity_poly.entity_id
_entity_poly.type
_entity_poly.pdbx_seq_one_letter_code
_entity_poly.pdbx_strand_id
1 'polypeptide(L)'
;PDQALTPTLDEGDCWLLPQPTGHLGIRLASPIAITHFSIEHAVMLTMNYQRDAPRSMILWGFLEGVSNIGQFRASPQLHGLSYSQPATEVTEACKKVNPDGFFVELAHVSYGPFDENNNRQTFPVYPDVHAAGLDFGIVVLEIRSNWGANSTCLYGFRIHG
;
A
#
# COMPACT_ATOMS: atom_id res chain seq x y z
N PRO A 1 -3.00 -2.41 -13.96
CA PRO A 1 -2.77 -2.62 -12.51
C PRO A 1 -1.97 -3.91 -12.27
N ASP A 2 -2.29 -4.98 -13.01
CA ASP A 2 -1.67 -6.30 -12.86
C ASP A 2 -0.14 -6.28 -13.00
N GLN A 3 0.41 -5.41 -13.86
CA GLN A 3 1.87 -5.22 -14.02
C GLN A 3 2.58 -4.91 -12.69
N ALA A 4 1.95 -4.14 -11.80
CA ALA A 4 2.53 -3.84 -10.48
C ALA A 4 2.62 -5.09 -9.57
N LEU A 5 1.88 -6.16 -9.87
CA LEU A 5 1.88 -7.41 -9.09
C LEU A 5 2.77 -8.48 -9.72
N THR A 6 3.19 -8.30 -10.96
CA THR A 6 4.10 -9.20 -11.70
C THR A 6 5.25 -8.42 -12.33
N PRO A 7 6.16 -7.83 -11.51
CA PRO A 7 7.23 -6.99 -12.01
C PRO A 7 8.25 -7.78 -12.83
N THR A 8 8.45 -7.37 -14.08
CA THR A 8 9.58 -7.77 -14.95
C THR A 8 10.77 -6.82 -14.78
N LEU A 9 10.49 -5.56 -14.39
CA LEU A 9 11.43 -4.44 -14.29
C LEU A 9 12.03 -3.98 -15.65
N ASP A 10 11.41 -4.38 -16.76
CA ASP A 10 11.76 -3.90 -18.10
C ASP A 10 11.26 -2.46 -18.32
N GLU A 11 11.91 -1.71 -19.21
CA GLU A 11 11.55 -0.32 -19.51
C GLU A 11 10.09 -0.17 -19.91
N GLY A 12 9.34 0.65 -19.17
CA GLY A 12 7.95 0.95 -19.47
C GLY A 12 6.96 -0.13 -19.06
N ASP A 13 7.40 -1.26 -18.48
CA ASP A 13 6.52 -2.33 -17.99
C ASP A 13 6.05 -2.08 -16.55
N CYS A 14 5.59 -0.86 -16.28
CA CYS A 14 5.00 -0.47 -15.01
C CYS A 14 3.49 -0.30 -15.12
N TRP A 15 2.80 -0.37 -13.99
CA TRP A 15 1.46 0.16 -13.93
C TRP A 15 1.51 1.70 -13.95
N LEU A 16 1.14 2.28 -15.09
CA LEU A 16 1.06 3.72 -15.28
C LEU A 16 -0.25 4.28 -14.73
N LEU A 17 -0.15 5.17 -13.76
CA LEU A 17 -1.23 6.05 -13.34
C LEU A 17 -1.09 7.38 -14.09
N PRO A 18 -2.11 7.85 -14.81
CA PRO A 18 -2.07 9.13 -15.53
C PRO A 18 -2.12 10.36 -14.61
N GLN A 19 -1.88 10.17 -13.30
CA GLN A 19 -1.96 11.18 -12.25
C GLN A 19 -0.82 10.96 -11.23
N PRO A 20 -0.41 12.01 -10.48
CA PRO A 20 0.60 11.89 -9.42
C PRO A 20 0.12 11.13 -8.17
N THR A 21 -1.19 10.88 -8.08
CA THR A 21 -1.85 10.25 -6.94
C THR A 21 -2.80 9.17 -7.45
N GLY A 22 -3.14 8.22 -6.56
CA GLY A 22 -4.11 7.18 -6.88
C GLY A 22 -4.08 6.04 -5.88
N HIS A 23 -4.84 4.98 -6.17
CA HIS A 23 -5.03 3.85 -5.27
C HIS A 23 -4.89 2.53 -6.03
N LEU A 24 -4.24 1.55 -5.41
CA LEU A 24 -4.20 0.17 -5.87
C LEU A 24 -4.77 -0.74 -4.79
N GLY A 25 -5.98 -1.24 -5.02
CA GLY A 25 -6.59 -2.25 -4.16
C GLY A 25 -6.17 -3.66 -4.58
N ILE A 26 -5.83 -4.51 -3.60
CA ILE A 26 -5.52 -5.92 -3.82
C ILE A 26 -6.35 -6.76 -2.86
N ARG A 27 -6.94 -7.82 -3.40
CA ARG A 27 -7.47 -8.93 -2.60
C ARG A 27 -6.44 -10.04 -2.57
N LEU A 28 -5.97 -10.39 -1.39
CA LEU A 28 -5.00 -11.46 -1.18
C LEU A 28 -5.68 -12.83 -1.38
N ALA A 29 -4.88 -13.85 -1.71
CA ALA A 29 -5.36 -15.22 -1.87
C ALA A 29 -5.95 -15.80 -0.57
N SER A 30 -5.39 -15.38 0.56
CA SER A 30 -5.90 -15.62 1.92
C SER A 30 -5.58 -14.42 2.81
N PRO A 31 -6.35 -14.16 3.87
CA PRO A 31 -5.96 -13.20 4.89
C PRO A 31 -4.61 -13.58 5.50
N ILE A 32 -3.74 -12.59 5.72
CA ILE A 32 -2.45 -12.79 6.38
C ILE A 32 -2.19 -11.66 7.39
N ALA A 33 -1.38 -11.93 8.41
CA ALA A 33 -0.88 -10.92 9.32
C ALA A 33 0.29 -10.16 8.67
N ILE A 34 0.00 -8.99 8.11
CA ILE A 34 0.98 -8.26 7.31
C ILE A 34 2.11 -7.75 8.19
N THR A 35 3.34 -8.06 7.81
CA THR A 35 4.55 -7.64 8.54
C THR A 35 5.28 -6.51 7.82
N HIS A 36 5.33 -6.56 6.49
CA HIS A 36 5.98 -5.57 5.66
C HIS A 36 5.44 -5.60 4.23
N PHE A 37 5.76 -4.57 3.46
CA PHE A 37 5.49 -4.51 2.03
C PHE A 37 6.72 -3.98 1.29
N SER A 38 6.82 -4.31 0.01
CA SER A 38 7.92 -3.84 -0.84
C SER A 38 7.38 -3.03 -2.01
N ILE A 39 8.10 -1.96 -2.34
CA ILE A 39 7.88 -1.14 -3.53
C ILE A 39 9.12 -1.26 -4.42
N GLU A 40 8.89 -1.50 -5.71
CA GLU A 40 9.94 -1.61 -6.71
C GLU A 40 9.80 -0.52 -7.77
N HIS A 41 10.94 -0.06 -8.26
CA HIS A 41 11.05 0.81 -9.44
C HIS A 41 12.17 0.32 -10.35
N ALA A 42 12.11 0.64 -11.65
CA ALA A 42 13.23 0.37 -12.55
C ALA A 42 14.47 1.20 -12.15
N VAL A 43 15.66 0.59 -12.24
CA VAL A 43 16.95 1.29 -12.14
C VAL A 43 17.23 1.93 -13.48
N MET A 44 16.92 3.22 -13.61
CA MET A 44 17.18 3.97 -14.84
C MET A 44 17.91 5.27 -14.55
N LEU A 45 19.02 5.47 -15.25
CA LEU A 45 19.93 6.60 -15.08
C LEU A 45 19.39 7.93 -15.63
N THR A 46 18.15 7.98 -16.12
CA THR A 46 17.59 9.23 -16.65
C THR A 46 16.62 9.86 -15.65
N MET A 47 16.84 11.15 -15.36
CA MET A 47 16.09 11.90 -14.35
C MET A 47 14.56 11.87 -14.54
N ASN A 48 14.07 11.61 -15.75
CA ASN A 48 12.63 11.56 -16.02
C ASN A 48 11.95 10.37 -15.33
N TYR A 49 12.59 9.20 -15.26
CA TYR A 49 12.05 8.00 -14.62
C TYR A 49 12.18 8.02 -13.10
N GLN A 50 12.99 8.91 -12.53
CA GLN A 50 13.00 9.10 -11.08
C GLN A 50 11.81 9.97 -10.63
N ARG A 51 11.30 10.84 -11.51
CA ARG A 51 10.24 11.80 -11.18
C ARG A 51 8.84 11.19 -11.13
N ASP A 52 8.59 10.13 -11.91
CA ASP A 52 7.33 9.39 -11.94
C ASP A 52 7.28 8.24 -10.93
N ALA A 53 8.38 7.92 -10.25
CA ALA A 53 8.37 7.00 -9.13
C ALA A 53 7.40 7.47 -8.02
N PRO A 54 6.67 6.56 -7.35
CA PRO A 54 5.84 6.92 -6.22
C PRO A 54 6.72 7.45 -5.08
N ARG A 55 6.18 8.40 -4.30
CA ARG A 55 6.89 9.02 -3.18
C ARG A 55 6.17 8.74 -1.88
N SER A 56 5.24 9.61 -1.47
CA SER A 56 4.49 9.47 -0.22
C SER A 56 3.37 8.48 -0.41
N MET A 57 3.33 7.44 0.42
CA MET A 57 2.34 6.37 0.30
C MET A 57 1.78 5.97 1.66
N ILE A 58 0.52 5.57 1.67
CA ILE A 58 -0.12 4.93 2.84
C ILE A 58 -0.53 3.52 2.44
N LEU A 59 -0.19 2.54 3.29
CA LEU A 59 -0.74 1.20 3.20
C LEU A 59 -1.93 1.08 4.14
N TRP A 60 -3.07 0.73 3.58
CA TRP A 60 -4.31 0.47 4.32
C TRP A 60 -4.62 -1.02 4.32
N GLY A 61 -5.14 -1.51 5.45
CA GLY A 61 -5.76 -2.82 5.58
C GLY A 61 -7.24 -2.67 5.87
N PHE A 62 -8.10 -3.36 5.11
CA PHE A 62 -9.52 -3.41 5.42
C PHE A 62 -9.75 -4.49 6.48
N LEU A 63 -10.05 -4.06 7.71
CA LEU A 63 -10.22 -4.93 8.86
C LEU A 63 -11.62 -5.53 8.84
N GLU A 64 -11.69 -6.86 8.84
CA GLU A 64 -12.92 -7.63 8.72
C GLU A 64 -12.95 -8.77 9.73
N GLY A 65 -14.15 -9.23 10.08
CA GLY A 65 -14.35 -10.42 10.91
C GLY A 65 -14.43 -10.12 12.41
N VAL A 66 -15.37 -10.78 13.09
CA VAL A 66 -15.73 -10.49 14.48
C VAL A 66 -14.53 -10.62 15.44
N SER A 67 -13.71 -11.66 15.28
CA SER A 67 -12.52 -11.87 16.14
C SER A 67 -11.47 -10.78 15.92
N ASN A 68 -11.20 -10.45 14.67
CA ASN A 68 -10.15 -9.50 14.28
C ASN A 68 -10.52 -8.07 14.71
N ILE A 69 -11.78 -7.69 14.48
CA ILE A 69 -12.37 -6.44 14.99
C ILE A 69 -12.36 -6.41 16.53
N GLY A 70 -12.63 -7.53 17.17
CA GLY A 70 -12.55 -7.68 18.63
C GLY A 70 -11.14 -7.41 19.17
N GLN A 71 -10.11 -7.98 18.53
CA GLN A 71 -8.70 -7.76 18.89
C GLN A 71 -8.29 -6.30 18.70
N PHE A 72 -8.69 -5.67 17.60
CA PHE A 72 -8.44 -4.24 17.38
C PHE A 72 -9.09 -3.37 18.47
N ARG A 73 -10.36 -3.62 18.79
CA ARG A 73 -11.08 -2.86 19.83
C ARG A 73 -10.47 -3.05 21.22
N ALA A 74 -9.93 -4.23 21.51
CA ALA A 74 -9.25 -4.53 22.76
C ALA A 74 -7.84 -3.90 22.87
N SER A 75 -7.34 -3.25 21.82
CA SER A 75 -5.99 -2.69 21.74
C SER A 75 -6.03 -1.16 21.63
N PRO A 76 -5.99 -0.41 22.74
CA PRO A 76 -6.13 1.05 22.74
C PRO A 76 -5.08 1.78 21.88
N GLN A 77 -3.89 1.20 21.72
CA GLN A 77 -2.82 1.77 20.90
C GLN A 77 -3.20 1.86 19.41
N LEU A 78 -4.13 1.01 18.96
CA LEU A 78 -4.53 0.91 17.56
C LEU A 78 -5.68 1.84 17.19
N HIS A 79 -6.45 2.37 18.15
CA HIS A 79 -7.67 3.14 17.87
C HIS A 79 -7.39 4.38 17.00
N GLY A 80 -6.18 4.94 17.11
CA GLY A 80 -5.73 6.05 16.28
C GLY A 80 -5.67 5.75 14.78
N LEU A 81 -5.41 4.50 14.43
CA LEU A 81 -5.13 4.05 13.06
C LEU A 81 -6.38 3.93 12.18
N SER A 82 -7.58 4.04 12.76
CA SER A 82 -8.85 4.03 12.02
C SER A 82 -9.48 5.42 11.85
N TYR A 83 -8.84 6.48 12.34
CA TYR A 83 -9.41 7.84 12.24
C TYR A 83 -9.34 8.41 10.83
N SER A 84 -8.25 8.13 10.11
CA SER A 84 -8.10 8.41 8.70
C SER A 84 -8.72 7.29 7.87
N GLN A 85 -9.15 7.61 6.65
CA GLN A 85 -9.71 6.64 5.71
C GLN A 85 -9.13 6.91 4.31
N PRO A 86 -9.01 5.89 3.45
CA PRO A 86 -8.77 6.08 2.02
C PRO A 86 -9.86 6.94 1.37
N ALA A 87 -9.68 7.28 0.10
CA ALA A 87 -10.70 7.97 -0.68
C ALA A 87 -12.09 7.33 -0.56
N THR A 88 -13.13 8.16 -0.54
CA THR A 88 -14.51 7.73 -0.29
C THR A 88 -14.96 6.61 -1.24
N GLU A 89 -14.56 6.68 -2.51
CA GLU A 89 -14.95 5.66 -3.49
C GLU A 89 -14.38 4.28 -3.14
N VAL A 90 -13.16 4.23 -2.61
CA VAL A 90 -12.50 3.00 -2.15
C VAL A 90 -13.18 2.48 -0.89
N THR A 91 -13.47 3.37 0.05
CA THR A 91 -14.15 3.04 1.31
C THR A 91 -15.54 2.45 1.07
N GLU A 92 -16.35 3.09 0.24
CA GLU A 92 -17.70 2.61 -0.09
C GLU A 92 -17.67 1.31 -0.89
N ALA A 93 -16.68 1.12 -1.78
CA ALA A 93 -16.52 -0.14 -2.52
C ALA A 93 -16.28 -1.34 -1.58
N CYS A 94 -15.46 -1.18 -0.54
CA CYS A 94 -15.18 -2.25 0.43
C CYS A 94 -16.37 -2.47 1.38
N LYS A 95 -16.99 -1.39 1.88
CA LYS A 95 -18.18 -1.49 2.75
C LYS A 95 -19.38 -2.12 2.07
N LYS A 96 -19.52 -1.98 0.75
CA LYS A 96 -20.54 -2.69 -0.02
C LYS A 96 -20.39 -4.21 0.07
N VAL A 97 -19.16 -4.71 0.18
CA VAL A 97 -18.85 -6.14 0.34
C VAL A 97 -19.02 -6.58 1.79
N ASN A 98 -18.50 -5.78 2.73
CA ASN A 98 -18.63 -6.04 4.17
C ASN A 98 -18.95 -4.74 4.93
N PRO A 99 -20.23 -4.53 5.29
CA PRO A 99 -20.68 -3.29 5.94
C PRO A 99 -20.07 -3.02 7.33
N ASP A 100 -19.66 -4.09 8.04
CA ASP A 100 -19.09 -3.99 9.39
C ASP A 100 -17.58 -3.71 9.37
N GLY A 101 -16.94 -3.85 8.21
CA GLY A 101 -15.50 -3.61 8.04
C GLY A 101 -15.14 -2.14 7.98
N PHE A 102 -13.88 -1.84 8.29
CA PHE A 102 -13.33 -0.49 8.25
C PHE A 102 -11.83 -0.51 7.94
N PHE A 103 -11.30 0.60 7.43
CA PHE A 103 -9.87 0.70 7.15
C PHE A 103 -9.07 1.02 8.40
N VAL A 104 -7.90 0.39 8.47
CA VAL A 104 -6.83 0.64 9.44
C VAL A 104 -5.57 1.02 8.66
N GLU A 105 -4.93 2.12 9.07
CA GLU A 105 -3.64 2.54 8.55
C GLU A 105 -2.54 1.59 9.05
N LEU A 106 -1.85 0.91 8.14
CA LEU A 106 -0.80 -0.05 8.47
C LEU A 106 0.59 0.60 8.41
N ALA A 107 0.80 1.57 7.52
CA ALA A 107 2.05 2.30 7.39
C ALA A 107 1.88 3.60 6.59
N HIS A 108 2.67 4.62 6.92
CA HIS A 108 2.89 5.81 6.08
C HIS A 108 4.38 5.94 5.77
N VAL A 109 4.75 5.83 4.48
CA VAL A 109 6.15 5.71 4.04
C VAL A 109 6.49 6.67 2.90
N SER A 110 7.79 6.82 2.63
CA SER A 110 8.29 7.51 1.45
C SER A 110 9.30 6.63 0.70
N TYR A 111 9.05 6.36 -0.58
CA TYR A 111 10.00 5.67 -1.47
C TYR A 111 10.99 6.66 -2.10
N GLY A 112 12.28 6.29 -2.16
CA GLY A 112 13.35 7.12 -2.72
C GLY A 112 14.06 6.50 -3.94
N PRO A 113 13.84 6.96 -5.18
CA PRO A 113 14.35 6.33 -6.41
C PRO A 113 15.83 6.60 -6.72
N PHE A 114 16.57 7.24 -5.82
CA PHE A 114 17.91 7.77 -6.10
C PHE A 114 19.05 6.81 -5.76
N ASP A 115 18.78 5.75 -5.01
CA ASP A 115 19.75 4.69 -4.71
C ASP A 115 19.61 3.57 -5.74
N GLU A 116 20.54 3.53 -6.69
CA GLU A 116 20.57 2.56 -7.79
C GLU A 116 20.76 1.11 -7.30
N ASN A 117 21.29 0.92 -6.10
CA ASN A 117 21.47 -0.41 -5.50
C ASN A 117 20.25 -0.82 -4.66
N ASN A 118 19.25 0.05 -4.51
CA ASN A 118 18.11 -0.14 -3.64
C ASN A 118 16.80 0.31 -4.33
N ASN A 119 16.58 -0.25 -5.51
CA ASN A 119 15.36 -0.04 -6.30
C ASN A 119 14.16 -0.86 -5.82
N ARG A 120 14.39 -1.78 -4.88
CA ARG A 120 13.36 -2.49 -4.12
C ARG A 120 13.48 -2.11 -2.65
N GLN A 121 12.60 -1.24 -2.19
CA GLN A 121 12.55 -0.82 -0.79
C GLN A 121 11.45 -1.54 -0.06
N THR A 122 11.77 -2.02 1.14
CA THR A 122 10.84 -2.77 1.99
C THR A 122 10.56 -1.97 3.24
N PHE A 123 9.27 -1.82 3.56
CA PHE A 123 8.80 -1.01 4.66
C PHE A 123 7.99 -1.87 5.64
N PRO A 124 8.30 -1.82 6.95
CA PRO A 124 7.50 -2.50 7.96
C PRO A 124 6.15 -1.78 8.15
N VAL A 125 5.15 -2.54 8.59
CA VAL A 125 3.94 -1.93 9.17
C VAL A 125 4.22 -1.38 10.57
N TYR A 126 3.29 -0.61 11.12
CA TYR A 126 3.40 -0.09 12.49
C TYR A 126 3.62 -1.24 13.49
N PRO A 127 4.55 -1.11 14.45
CA PRO A 127 4.88 -2.18 15.40
C PRO A 127 3.67 -2.70 16.18
N ASP A 128 2.75 -1.81 16.56
CA ASP A 128 1.55 -2.19 17.31
C ASP A 128 0.59 -3.04 16.45
N VAL A 129 0.49 -2.76 15.15
CA VAL A 129 -0.31 -3.57 14.21
C VAL A 129 0.29 -4.97 14.08
N HIS A 130 1.61 -5.04 13.88
CA HIS A 130 2.31 -6.32 13.79
C HIS A 130 2.17 -7.13 15.10
N ALA A 131 2.35 -6.48 16.26
CA ALA A 131 2.24 -7.12 17.57
C ALA A 131 0.81 -7.61 17.88
N ALA A 132 -0.21 -6.90 17.38
CA ALA A 132 -1.60 -7.30 17.55
C ALA A 132 -1.97 -8.54 16.71
N GLY A 133 -1.19 -8.87 15.68
CA GLY A 133 -1.42 -10.05 14.84
C GLY A 133 -2.72 -9.98 14.03
N LEU A 134 -3.18 -8.76 13.72
CA LEU A 134 -4.38 -8.56 12.90
C LEU A 134 -4.14 -9.08 11.48
N ASP A 135 -5.11 -9.82 10.94
CA ASP A 135 -5.06 -10.31 9.57
C ASP A 135 -5.86 -9.43 8.61
N PHE A 136 -5.44 -9.40 7.34
CA PHE A 136 -6.10 -8.59 6.32
C PHE A 136 -6.19 -9.39 5.02
N GLY A 137 -7.40 -9.47 4.45
CA GLY A 137 -7.62 -10.06 3.13
C GLY A 137 -7.64 -9.04 1.99
N ILE A 138 -7.92 -7.77 2.31
CA ILE A 138 -7.95 -6.65 1.38
C ILE A 138 -6.99 -5.59 1.86
N VAL A 139 -6.11 -5.15 0.97
CA VAL A 139 -5.19 -4.03 1.20
C VAL A 139 -5.31 -2.99 0.12
N VAL A 140 -5.01 -1.73 0.46
CA VAL A 140 -4.97 -0.64 -0.50
C VAL A 140 -3.67 0.13 -0.33
N LEU A 141 -2.90 0.24 -1.41
CA LEU A 141 -1.80 1.20 -1.49
C LEU A 141 -2.36 2.52 -2.00
N GLU A 142 -2.35 3.55 -1.16
CA GLU A 142 -2.63 4.92 -1.54
C GLU A 142 -1.33 5.65 -1.88
N ILE A 143 -1.21 6.12 -3.12
CA ILE A 143 -0.11 6.97 -3.57
C ILE A 143 -0.58 8.43 -3.43
N ARG A 144 0.09 9.18 -2.55
CA ARG A 144 -0.24 10.58 -2.23
C ARG A 144 0.60 11.59 -3.00
N SER A 145 1.74 11.18 -3.52
CA SER A 145 2.58 12.00 -4.40
C SER A 145 3.62 11.15 -5.13
N ASN A 146 4.21 11.72 -6.17
CA ASN A 146 5.42 11.24 -6.83
C ASN A 146 6.57 12.26 -6.65
N TRP A 147 7.63 12.11 -7.43
CA TRP A 147 8.81 12.99 -7.41
C TRP A 147 8.73 14.14 -8.43
N GLY A 148 7.51 14.57 -8.78
CA GLY A 148 7.24 15.79 -9.54
C GLY A 148 6.95 15.59 -11.02
N ALA A 149 6.58 14.37 -11.46
CA ALA A 149 6.03 14.12 -12.78
C ALA A 149 4.50 14.32 -12.80
N ASN A 150 3.90 14.37 -13.99
CA ASN A 150 2.44 14.45 -14.15
C ASN A 150 1.75 13.08 -13.96
N SER A 151 2.50 11.99 -14.08
CA SER A 151 2.05 10.61 -13.96
C SER A 151 2.88 9.86 -12.91
N THR A 152 2.37 8.73 -12.43
CA THR A 152 3.11 7.84 -11.52
C THR A 152 3.28 6.47 -12.16
N CYS A 153 4.46 5.88 -12.03
CA CYS A 153 4.82 4.59 -12.59
C CYS A 153 5.20 3.64 -11.44
N LEU A 154 4.35 2.65 -11.16
CA LEU A 154 4.59 1.65 -10.12
C LEU A 154 5.01 0.33 -10.77
N TYR A 155 6.28 -0.04 -10.63
CA TYR A 155 6.81 -1.27 -11.23
C TYR A 155 6.46 -2.50 -10.42
N GLY A 156 6.60 -2.46 -9.09
CA GLY A 156 6.32 -3.60 -8.25
C GLY A 156 5.75 -3.20 -6.90
N PHE A 157 4.77 -3.97 -6.44
CA PHE A 157 4.20 -3.88 -5.12
C PHE A 157 3.95 -5.30 -4.57
N ARG A 158 4.54 -5.59 -3.42
CA ARG A 158 4.44 -6.89 -2.76
C ARG A 158 4.02 -6.74 -1.31
N ILE A 159 3.17 -7.65 -0.85
CA ILE A 159 2.72 -7.75 0.55
C ILE A 159 3.30 -9.02 1.15
N HIS A 160 3.77 -8.95 2.39
CA HIS A 160 4.40 -10.06 3.10
C HIS A 160 3.82 -10.22 4.50
N GLY A 161 3.67 -11.47 4.96
CA GLY A 161 3.05 -11.86 6.23
C GLY A 161 3.02 -13.36 6.41
#